data_AF-A0A6A3L9F0-F1
#
_entry.id   AF-A0A6A3L9F0-F1
#
_cell.length_a   1.000
_cell.length_b   1.000
_cell.length_c   1.000
_cell.angle_alpha   90.00
_cell.angle_beta   90.00
_cell.angle_gamma   90.00
#
_symmetry.space_group_name_H-M   'P 1'
#
loop_
_entity.id
_entity.type
_entity.pdbx_description
1 polymer ?
#
loop_
_entity_poly.entity_id
_entity_poly.type
_entity_poly.pdbx_seq_one_letter_code
_entity_poly.pdbx_strand_id
1 'polypeptide(L)'
;MDNYSLPSEKAAVLVEVARCIYETHAREHGADAGGGSRASPQKQPTPMAADDFLPIFIFVLARCHLRSVIVTRHLISETMITALMIGETGYYATMLEAAIGYIAAFDGADKAVGRSSGSGSTATSSF
;
A
#
# COMPACT_ATOMS: atom_id res chain seq x y z
N MET A 1 -4.47 -12.05 0.56
CA MET A 1 -5.28 -11.48 -0.55
C MET A 1 -5.59 -12.51 -1.63
N ASP A 2 -4.59 -13.11 -2.29
CA ASP A 2 -4.84 -13.99 -3.45
C ASP A 2 -5.39 -15.38 -3.10
N ASN A 3 -5.23 -15.82 -1.86
CA ASN A 3 -5.73 -17.10 -1.36
C ASN A 3 -7.21 -17.05 -0.89
N TYR A 4 -7.83 -15.87 -0.92
CA TYR A 4 -9.22 -15.69 -0.52
C TYR A 4 -10.08 -15.49 -1.76
N SER A 5 -11.26 -16.12 -1.77
CA SER A 5 -12.17 -16.08 -2.90
C SER A 5 -13.26 -15.03 -2.72
N LEU A 6 -13.64 -14.73 -1.47
CA LEU A 6 -14.75 -13.83 -1.18
C LEU A 6 -14.27 -12.38 -0.97
N PRO A 7 -15.01 -11.37 -1.46
CA PRO A 7 -14.71 -9.95 -1.21
C PRO A 7 -14.68 -9.60 0.28
N SER A 8 -15.55 -10.21 1.10
CA SER A 8 -15.59 -10.00 2.56
C SER A 8 -14.33 -10.51 3.27
N GLU A 9 -13.77 -11.63 2.82
CA GLU A 9 -12.53 -12.17 3.39
C GLU A 9 -11.33 -11.30 3.01
N LYS A 10 -11.27 -10.83 1.76
CA LYS A 10 -10.24 -9.89 1.31
C LYS A 10 -10.30 -8.57 2.09
N ALA A 11 -11.51 -8.09 2.36
CA ALA A 11 -11.74 -6.91 3.19
C ALA A 11 -11.27 -7.11 4.63
N ALA A 12 -11.58 -8.26 5.24
CA ALA A 12 -11.12 -8.57 6.60
C ALA A 12 -9.59 -8.60 6.68
N VAL A 13 -8.93 -9.24 5.71
CA VAL A 13 -7.46 -9.28 5.62
C VAL A 13 -6.88 -7.89 5.44
N LEU A 14 -7.53 -7.02 4.67
CA LEU A 14 -7.07 -5.64 4.49
C LEU A 14 -7.07 -4.86 5.81
N VAL A 15 -8.16 -4.96 6.56
CA VAL A 15 -8.27 -4.33 7.88
C VAL A 15 -7.27 -4.92 8.88
N GLU A 16 -7.07 -6.24 8.84
CA GLU A 16 -6.09 -6.94 9.67
C GLU A 16 -4.65 -6.47 9.39
N VAL A 17 -4.28 -6.32 8.10
CA VAL A 17 -2.96 -5.79 7.71
C VAL A 17 -2.78 -4.37 8.22
N ALA A 18 -3.79 -3.51 8.08
CA ALA A 18 -3.72 -2.15 8.60
C ALA A 18 -3.51 -2.15 10.12
N ARG A 19 -4.27 -2.97 10.86
CA ARG A 19 -4.10 -3.12 12.31
C ARG A 19 -2.69 -3.56 12.69
N CYS A 20 -2.12 -4.53 11.97
CA CYS A 20 -0.75 -5.00 12.19
C CYS A 20 0.29 -3.87 11.99
N ILE A 21 0.08 -3.00 10.99
CA ILE A 21 0.91 -1.81 10.78
C ILE A 21 0.81 -0.84 11.98
N TYR A 22 -0.42 -0.53 12.43
CA TYR A 22 -0.62 0.34 13.60
C TYR A 22 0.01 -0.23 14.87
N GLU A 23 -0.16 -1.52 15.14
CA GLU A 23 0.41 -2.20 16.31
C GLU A 23 1.95 -2.23 16.27
N THR A 24 2.53 -2.51 15.10
CA THR A 24 3.99 -2.50 14.90
C THR A 24 4.57 -1.10 15.08
N HIS A 25 3.96 -0.10 14.45
CA HIS A 25 4.37 1.30 14.58
C HIS A 25 4.27 1.78 16.03
N ALA A 26 3.19 1.46 16.75
CA ALA A 26 3.03 1.81 18.15
C ALA A 26 4.07 1.15 19.05
N ARG A 27 4.48 -0.09 18.76
CA ARG A 27 5.56 -0.76 19.49
C ARG A 27 6.92 -0.11 19.25
N GLU A 28 7.20 0.27 18.01
CA GLU A 28 8.49 0.87 17.62
C GLU A 28 8.61 2.33 18.10
N HIS A 29 7.53 3.11 18.03
CA HIS A 29 7.55 4.54 18.38
C HIS A 29 6.99 4.84 19.78
N GLY A 30 6.36 3.86 20.44
CA GLY A 30 5.91 3.96 21.82
C GLY A 30 6.99 3.58 22.85
N ALA A 31 8.05 2.86 22.43
CA ALA A 31 9.17 2.47 23.28
C ALA A 31 10.18 3.63 23.51
N ASP A 32 10.22 4.61 22.62
CA ASP A 32 11.10 5.79 22.74
C ASP A 32 10.60 6.87 23.73
N ALA A 33 9.44 6.65 24.36
CA ALA A 33 8.98 7.45 25.51
C ALA A 33 9.48 6.89 26.87
N GLY A 34 10.36 5.89 26.86
CA GLY A 34 10.91 5.21 28.04
C GLY A 34 12.18 5.83 28.64
N GLY A 35 12.53 7.07 28.31
CA GLY A 35 13.78 7.72 28.70
C GLY A 35 13.61 8.96 29.58
N GLY A 36 13.03 8.82 30.78
CA GLY A 36 13.27 9.79 31.85
C GLY A 36 12.04 10.43 32.52
N SER A 37 11.98 10.19 33.84
CA SER A 37 11.32 11.00 34.86
C SER A 37 9.82 10.81 35.11
N ARG A 38 9.57 10.25 36.30
CA ARG A 38 8.45 10.45 37.24
C ARG A 38 7.24 11.25 36.72
N ALA A 39 6.10 10.57 36.71
CA ALA A 39 4.76 11.12 36.91
C ALA A 39 4.32 12.25 35.95
N SER A 40 3.98 11.87 34.72
CA SER A 40 3.05 12.63 33.88
C SER A 40 1.89 11.71 33.45
N PRO A 41 0.63 12.19 33.44
CA PRO A 41 -0.51 11.36 33.08
C PRO A 41 -0.36 10.90 31.62
N GLN A 42 -0.54 9.59 31.41
CA GLN A 42 -0.57 8.86 30.15
C GLN A 42 -0.64 9.76 28.89
N LYS A 43 0.52 10.00 28.26
CA LYS A 43 0.55 10.51 26.88
C LYS A 43 -0.05 9.40 26.03
N GLN A 44 -1.32 9.54 25.65
CA GLN A 44 -1.95 8.61 24.71
C GLN A 44 -1.06 8.52 23.47
N PRO A 45 -0.80 7.30 22.94
CA PRO A 45 -0.07 7.17 21.69
C PRO A 45 -0.80 8.01 20.64
N THR A 46 -0.12 8.99 20.08
CA THR A 46 -0.65 9.80 18.98
C THR A 46 -0.98 8.85 17.83
N PRO A 47 -2.25 8.79 17.37
CA PRO A 47 -2.62 7.91 16.29
C PRO A 47 -1.81 8.28 15.04
N MET A 48 -1.23 7.28 14.39
CA MET A 48 -0.47 7.44 13.14
C MET A 48 -1.37 8.08 12.08
N ALA A 49 -0.91 9.18 11.49
CA ALA A 49 -1.65 9.89 10.47
C ALA A 49 -1.57 9.17 9.11
N ALA A 50 -2.38 9.61 8.16
CA ALA A 50 -2.45 8.96 6.84
C ALA A 50 -1.14 9.06 6.06
N ASP A 51 -0.43 10.17 6.20
CA ASP A 51 0.88 10.45 5.61
C ASP A 51 2.01 9.61 6.21
N ASP A 52 1.89 9.21 7.47
CA ASP A 52 2.79 8.22 8.08
C ASP A 52 2.44 6.79 7.65
N PHE A 53 1.13 6.46 7.58
CA PHE A 53 0.64 5.12 7.28
C PHE A 53 0.87 4.71 5.82
N LEU A 54 0.52 5.56 4.86
CA LEU A 54 0.45 5.18 3.45
C LEU A 54 1.81 4.74 2.88
N PRO A 55 2.95 5.40 3.17
CA PRO A 55 4.26 4.92 2.73
C PRO A 55 4.61 3.53 3.28
N ILE A 56 4.29 3.25 4.55
CA ILE A 56 4.51 1.93 5.16
C ILE A 56 3.65 0.89 4.46
N PHE A 57 2.39 1.24 4.19
CA PHE A 57 1.46 0.35 3.52
C PHE A 57 1.89 0.02 2.08
N ILE A 58 2.36 1.01 1.31
CA ILE A 58 2.97 0.82 -0.02
C ILE A 58 4.16 -0.15 0.06
N PHE A 59 5.05 0.04 1.04
CA PHE A 59 6.20 -0.83 1.23
C PHE A 59 5.81 -2.28 1.53
N VAL A 60 4.83 -2.50 2.42
CA VAL A 60 4.30 -3.83 2.73
C VAL A 60 3.73 -4.47 1.46
N LEU A 61 2.93 -3.73 0.68
CA LEU A 61 2.34 -4.24 -0.57
C LEU A 61 3.38 -4.57 -1.62
N ALA A 62 4.42 -3.75 -1.78
CA ALA A 62 5.52 -4.00 -2.71
C ALA A 62 6.34 -5.26 -2.34
N ARG A 63 6.36 -5.62 -1.06
CA ARG A 63 6.99 -6.84 -0.53
C ARG A 63 6.07 -8.06 -0.64
N CYS A 64 4.77 -7.86 -0.70
CA CYS A 64 3.82 -8.92 -1.01
C CYS A 64 3.91 -9.23 -2.51
N HIS A 65 4.31 -10.46 -2.86
CA HIS A 65 4.27 -10.96 -4.25
C HIS A 65 2.83 -11.19 -4.73
N LEU A 66 2.02 -10.13 -4.75
CA LEU A 66 0.65 -10.15 -5.27
C LEU A 66 0.71 -10.49 -6.75
N ARG A 67 0.00 -11.56 -7.14
CA ARG A 67 0.13 -12.17 -8.47
C ARG A 67 -0.28 -11.23 -9.60
N SER A 68 -1.22 -10.32 -9.33
CA SER A 68 -1.52 -9.18 -10.19
C SER A 68 -2.18 -8.07 -9.39
N VAL A 69 -1.37 -7.08 -9.03
CA VAL A 69 -1.79 -5.89 -8.29
C VAL A 69 -2.94 -5.16 -9.02
N ILE A 70 -2.92 -5.15 -10.36
CA ILE A 70 -3.94 -4.53 -11.22
C ILE A 70 -5.28 -5.27 -11.15
N VAL A 71 -5.24 -6.61 -11.07
CA VAL A 71 -6.45 -7.43 -10.89
C VAL A 71 -7.00 -7.25 -9.48
N THR A 72 -6.14 -7.16 -8.47
CA THR A 72 -6.57 -6.85 -7.09
C THR A 72 -7.30 -5.52 -7.01
N ARG A 73 -6.82 -4.48 -7.72
CA ARG A 73 -7.50 -3.18 -7.80
C ARG A 73 -8.91 -3.29 -8.39
N HIS A 74 -9.04 -3.92 -9.55
CA HIS A 74 -10.35 -4.08 -10.21
C HIS A 74 -11.28 -4.96 -9.38
N LEU A 75 -10.76 -6.03 -8.78
CA LEU A 75 -11.57 -6.91 -7.95
C LEU A 75 -12.11 -6.17 -6.73
N ILE A 76 -11.28 -5.39 -6.05
CA ILE A 76 -11.73 -4.65 -4.85
C ILE A 76 -12.69 -3.52 -5.22
N SER A 77 -12.41 -2.76 -6.29
CA SER A 77 -13.27 -1.67 -6.75
C SER A 77 -14.64 -2.15 -7.27
N GLU A 78 -14.67 -3.28 -7.99
CA GLU A 78 -15.89 -3.73 -8.68
C GLU A 78 -16.69 -4.80 -7.92
N THR A 79 -16.04 -5.57 -7.02
CA THR A 79 -16.68 -6.71 -6.33
C THR A 79 -16.94 -6.47 -4.85
N MET A 80 -16.37 -5.41 -4.24
CA MET A 80 -16.78 -5.03 -2.88
C MET A 80 -18.12 -4.29 -2.93
N ILE A 81 -19.13 -4.89 -2.32
CA ILE A 81 -20.45 -4.27 -2.14
C ILE A 81 -20.26 -2.95 -1.37
N THR A 82 -20.91 -1.87 -1.81
CA THR A 82 -20.82 -0.53 -1.20
C THR A 82 -21.04 -0.55 0.32
N ALA A 83 -21.90 -1.44 0.83
CA ALA A 83 -22.14 -1.63 2.26
C ALA A 83 -20.92 -2.17 3.04
N LEU A 84 -20.05 -2.98 2.41
CA LEU A 84 -18.79 -3.44 2.99
C LEU A 84 -17.71 -2.35 2.97
N MET A 85 -17.88 -1.30 2.15
CA MET A 85 -16.97 -0.16 2.07
C MET A 85 -17.34 0.98 3.03
N ILE A 86 -18.18 0.74 4.04
CA ILE A 86 -18.51 1.73 5.05
C ILE A 86 -17.56 1.60 6.24
N GLY A 87 -17.09 2.74 6.78
CA GLY A 87 -16.21 2.77 7.95
C GLY A 87 -14.74 2.47 7.60
N GLU A 88 -14.05 1.74 8.48
CA GLU A 88 -12.61 1.48 8.35
C GLU A 88 -12.26 0.68 7.09
N THR A 89 -13.11 -0.26 6.69
CA THR A 89 -12.90 -1.07 5.50
C THR A 89 -12.87 -0.23 4.23
N GLY A 90 -13.79 0.74 4.12
CA GLY A 90 -13.81 1.68 2.99
C GLY A 90 -12.56 2.56 2.96
N TYR A 91 -12.17 3.06 4.13
CA TYR A 91 -10.95 3.87 4.27
C TYR A 91 -9.70 3.12 3.79
N TYR A 92 -9.49 1.89 4.26
CA TYR A 92 -8.33 1.10 3.83
C TYR A 92 -8.44 0.61 2.39
N ALA A 93 -9.65 0.42 1.85
CA ALA A 93 -9.85 0.13 0.43
C ALA A 93 -9.38 1.30 -0.45
N THR A 94 -9.70 2.55 -0.07
CA THR A 94 -9.17 3.74 -0.76
C THR A 94 -7.65 3.86 -0.65
N MET A 95 -7.07 3.57 0.52
CA MET A 95 -5.62 3.54 0.70
C MET A 95 -4.95 2.47 -0.16
N LEU A 96 -5.58 1.30 -0.31
CA LEU A 96 -5.12 0.23 -1.16
C LEU A 96 -5.17 0.62 -2.63
N GLU A 97 -6.24 1.27 -3.08
CA GLU A 97 -6.33 1.78 -4.44
C GLU A 97 -5.21 2.79 -4.76
N ALA A 98 -4.96 3.73 -3.84
CA ALA A 98 -3.88 4.71 -3.98
C ALA A 98 -2.50 4.05 -4.02
N ALA A 99 -2.24 3.09 -3.11
CA ALA A 99 -0.97 2.38 -3.04
C ALA A 99 -0.71 1.53 -4.31
N ILE A 100 -1.74 0.84 -4.81
CA ILE A 100 -1.65 0.08 -6.06
C ILE A 100 -1.39 1.03 -7.24
N GLY A 101 -2.12 2.15 -7.32
CA GLY A 101 -1.92 3.15 -8.36
C GLY A 101 -0.49 3.68 -8.37
N TYR A 102 0.07 3.94 -7.19
CA TYR A 102 1.47 4.32 -7.03
C TYR A 102 2.41 3.22 -7.57
N ILE A 103 2.32 1.98 -7.08
CA ILE A 103 3.20 0.88 -7.51
C ILE A 103 3.13 0.65 -9.02
N ALA A 104 1.93 0.66 -9.61
CA ALA A 104 1.73 0.45 -11.05
C ALA A 104 2.37 1.56 -11.90
N ALA A 105 2.36 2.81 -11.44
CA ALA A 105 3.02 3.92 -12.13
C ALA A 105 4.54 3.73 -12.20
N PHE A 106 5.16 3.15 -11.17
CA PHE A 106 6.60 2.86 -11.14
C PHE A 106 7.01 1.68 -12.04
N ASP A 107 6.19 0.63 -12.13
CA ASP A 107 6.43 -0.48 -13.07
C ASP A 107 6.38 0.00 -14.54
N GLY A 108 5.46 0.92 -14.85
CA GLY A 108 5.40 1.56 -16.18
C GLY A 108 6.60 2.46 -16.49
N ALA A 109 7.15 3.15 -15.49
CA ALA A 109 8.33 3.99 -15.64
C ALA A 109 9.60 3.16 -15.96
N ASP A 110 9.76 2.00 -15.33
CA ASP A 110 10.90 1.11 -15.58
C ASP A 110 10.88 0.56 -17.03
N LYS A 111 9.68 0.24 -17.54
CA LYS A 111 9.49 -0.17 -18.95
C LYS A 111 9.72 0.95 -19.96
N ALA A 112 9.54 2.22 -19.57
CA ALA A 112 9.83 3.37 -20.43
C ALA A 112 11.35 3.64 -20.51
N VAL A 113 12.06 3.49 -19.39
CA VAL A 113 13.53 3.66 -19.34
C VAL A 113 14.25 2.58 -20.15
N GLY A 114 13.78 1.33 -20.10
CA GLY A 114 14.34 0.22 -20.89
C GLY A 114 14.15 0.33 -22.42
N ARG A 115 13.24 1.18 -22.91
CA ARG A 115 13.00 1.41 -24.35
C ARG A 115 13.91 2.47 -24.97
N SER A 116 14.68 3.22 -24.18
CA SER A 116 15.58 4.25 -24.69
C SER A 116 16.95 3.73 -25.12
N SER A 117 17.27 2.46 -24.85
CA SER A 117 18.54 1.83 -25.20
C SER A 117 18.35 0.85 -26.37
N GLY A 118 17.99 1.40 -27.54
CA GLY A 118 17.64 0.61 -28.73
C GLY A 118 18.12 1.28 -30.01
N SER A 119 19.38 1.01 -30.35
CA SER A 119 19.96 1.00 -31.70
C SER A 119 19.70 2.23 -32.58
N GLY A 120 20.60 3.21 -32.51
CA GLY A 120 20.83 4.17 -33.59
C GLY A 120 21.41 3.46 -34.82
N SER A 121 20.56 2.82 -35.62
CA SER A 121 20.90 2.41 -36.99
C SER A 121 20.89 3.66 -37.87
N THR A 122 22.05 4.28 -38.08
CA THR A 122 22.23 5.26 -39.14
C THR A 122 22.28 4.54 -40.49
N ALA A 123 21.11 4.33 -41.08
CA ALA A 123 20.98 4.18 -42.52
C ALA A 123 20.77 5.57 -43.11
N THR A 124 21.79 6.11 -43.78
CA THR A 124 21.62 7.22 -44.73
C THR A 124 22.09 6.71 -46.09
N SER A 125 21.13 6.47 -46.96
CA SER A 125 21.33 6.21 -48.38
C SER A 125 21.58 7.51 -49.16
N SER A 126 22.12 7.34 -50.37
CA SER A 126 22.16 8.30 -51.51
C SER A 126 23.30 9.33 -51.42
N PHE A 127 24.19 9.52 -52.42
CA PHE A 127 24.20 9.22 -53.85
C PHE A 127 25.57 8.71 -54.31
#